data_AF-X6JA65-F1
#
_entry.id   AF-X6JA65-F1
#
_cell.length_a   1.000
_cell.length_b   1.000
_cell.length_c   1.000
_cell.angle_alpha   90.00
_cell.angle_beta   90.00
_cell.angle_gamma   90.00
#
_symmetry.space_group_name_H-M   'P 1'
#
loop_
_entity.id
_entity.type
_entity.pdbx_description
1 polymer ?
#
loop_
_entity_poly.entity_id
_entity_poly.type
_entity_poly.pdbx_seq_one_letter_code
_entity_poly.pdbx_strand_id
1 'polypeptide(L)'
;MRFSATRLALCAQAFATKAAAAMFGIGKPSAIRALTKTPPVRVLAIEGFVCMSILSFKSRCPPPSRPAGVARFDFLAMIFEKFATELDAEKEDFVNRYRISVTNAAFLDEAIENLSVSPDRSSQLSRLTKLILSYERRIAMLSRQTDAIAEFRASMHSLRGDAAARRDMRDVAF
;
A
#
# COMPACT_ATOMS: atom_id res chain seq x y z
N MET A 1 -39.36 -13.49 15.81
CA MET A 1 -38.39 -14.20 14.96
C MET A 1 -37.06 -14.22 15.68
N ARG A 2 -36.57 -15.41 16.08
CA ARG A 2 -35.37 -15.57 16.91
C ARG A 2 -34.13 -15.63 16.01
N PHE A 3 -33.18 -14.72 16.19
CA PHE A 3 -31.83 -14.86 15.62
C PHE A 3 -30.86 -15.19 16.76
N SER A 4 -30.45 -16.45 16.81
CA SER A 4 -29.49 -16.97 17.78
C SER A 4 -28.07 -16.49 17.45
N ALA A 5 -27.31 -16.12 18.47
CA ALA A 5 -25.91 -15.68 18.44
C ALA A 5 -24.95 -16.60 17.65
N THR A 6 -25.37 -17.84 17.37
CA THR A 6 -24.66 -18.81 16.52
C THR A 6 -24.60 -18.40 15.04
N ARG A 7 -25.53 -17.58 14.51
CA ARG A 7 -25.50 -17.14 13.11
C ARG A 7 -24.49 -16.04 12.82
N LEU A 8 -24.16 -15.19 13.80
CA LEU A 8 -23.15 -14.14 13.64
C LEU A 8 -21.73 -14.72 13.66
N ALA A 9 -21.49 -15.74 14.49
CA ALA A 9 -20.21 -16.46 14.53
C ALA A 9 -19.94 -17.24 13.22
N LEU A 10 -20.96 -17.84 12.61
CA LEU A 10 -20.79 -18.58 11.35
C LEU A 10 -20.49 -17.66 10.14
N CYS A 11 -21.02 -16.42 10.15
CA CYS A 11 -20.72 -15.42 9.12
C CYS A 11 -19.26 -14.93 9.19
N ALA A 12 -18.69 -14.81 10.39
CA ALA A 12 -17.29 -14.42 10.55
C ALA A 12 -16.32 -15.52 10.06
N GLN A 13 -16.68 -16.79 10.23
CA GLN A 13 -15.81 -17.92 9.88
C GLN A 13 -15.89 -18.32 8.39
N ALA A 14 -17.03 -18.11 7.72
CA ALA A 14 -17.19 -18.38 6.29
C ALA A 14 -16.56 -17.32 5.35
N PHE A 15 -16.26 -16.11 5.86
CA PHE A 15 -15.58 -15.07 5.08
C PHE A 15 -14.05 -15.18 5.08
N ALA A 16 -13.46 -15.80 6.10
CA ALA A 16 -12.01 -15.99 6.20
C ALA A 16 -11.47 -17.01 5.18
N THR A 17 -12.27 -17.98 4.75
CA THR A 17 -11.84 -19.02 3.81
C THR A 17 -12.05 -18.65 2.34
N LYS A 18 -12.98 -17.74 2.04
CA LYS A 18 -13.26 -17.29 0.65
C LYS A 18 -12.25 -16.25 0.13
N ALA A 19 -11.56 -15.56 1.03
CA ALA A 19 -10.50 -14.61 0.67
C ALA A 19 -9.19 -15.30 0.26
N ALA A 20 -8.95 -16.54 0.68
CA ALA A 20 -7.75 -17.30 0.32
C ALA A 20 -7.82 -17.93 -1.10
N ALA A 21 -9.01 -18.11 -1.67
CA ALA A 21 -9.21 -18.80 -2.95
C ALA A 21 -9.12 -17.90 -4.19
N ALA A 22 -9.03 -16.57 -4.04
CA ALA A 22 -8.99 -15.63 -5.17
C ALA A 22 -7.56 -15.28 -5.63
N MET A 23 -6.52 -15.85 -5.01
CA MET A 23 -5.11 -15.50 -5.27
C MET A 23 -4.40 -16.36 -6.34
N PHE A 24 -5.05 -17.38 -6.91
CA PHE A 24 -4.44 -18.23 -7.95
C PHE A 24 -5.43 -18.52 -9.09
N GLY A 25 -5.49 -17.60 -10.06
CA GLY A 25 -6.33 -17.70 -11.26
C GLY A 25 -5.52 -17.39 -12.53
N ILE A 26 -5.12 -18.46 -13.21
CA ILE A 26 -4.35 -18.53 -14.46
C ILE A 26 -5.06 -17.77 -15.61
N GLY A 27 -4.33 -16.93 -16.36
CA GLY A 27 -4.79 -16.26 -17.58
C GLY A 27 -3.69 -16.16 -18.64
N LYS A 28 -3.87 -16.90 -19.74
CA LYS A 28 -2.93 -17.14 -20.85
C LYS A 28 -2.61 -15.91 -21.72
N PRO A 29 -1.50 -15.93 -22.50
CA PRO A 29 -1.08 -14.83 -23.37
C PRO A 29 -1.93 -14.77 -24.65
N SER A 30 -2.41 -13.58 -25.00
CA SER A 30 -3.05 -13.32 -26.30
C SER A 30 -2.11 -12.57 -27.22
N ALA A 31 -1.86 -13.20 -28.36
CA ALA A 31 -1.08 -12.70 -29.47
C ALA A 31 -1.77 -11.50 -30.15
N ILE A 32 -0.98 -10.51 -30.56
CA ILE A 32 -1.33 -9.61 -31.66
C ILE A 32 -0.21 -9.67 -32.69
N ARG A 33 -0.62 -10.00 -33.91
CA ARG A 33 0.17 -10.31 -35.09
C ARG A 33 0.38 -9.04 -35.93
N ALA A 34 1.65 -8.79 -36.25
CA ALA A 34 2.24 -8.23 -37.47
C ALA A 34 1.46 -7.24 -38.37
N LEU A 35 2.07 -6.07 -38.60
CA LEU A 35 2.42 -5.42 -39.88
C LEU A 35 2.93 -4.00 -39.51
N THR A 36 4.09 -3.51 -39.89
CA THR A 36 4.53 -3.22 -41.26
C THR A 36 6.06 -3.13 -41.35
N LYS A 37 6.54 -3.16 -42.59
CA LYS A 37 7.90 -3.47 -43.05
C LYS A 37 8.70 -2.18 -43.29
N THR A 38 10.04 -2.29 -43.18
CA THR A 38 11.15 -1.42 -43.69
C THR A 38 11.69 -0.30 -42.78
N PRO A 39 12.98 0.10 -42.91
CA PRO A 39 14.24 -0.65 -43.15
C PRO A 39 15.26 -0.41 -41.97
N PRO A 40 16.50 -0.94 -41.98
CA PRO A 40 17.30 -1.02 -40.76
C PRO A 40 17.92 0.34 -40.40
N VAL A 41 17.50 0.92 -39.27
CA VAL A 41 18.32 1.92 -38.58
C VAL A 41 19.50 1.15 -38.00
N ARG A 42 20.68 1.33 -38.62
CA ARG A 42 21.94 0.87 -38.07
C ARG A 42 22.08 1.44 -36.65
N VAL A 43 21.91 0.59 -35.64
CA VAL A 43 22.39 0.85 -34.29
C VAL A 43 23.91 0.79 -34.38
N LEU A 44 24.52 1.91 -34.73
CA LEU A 44 25.92 2.15 -34.45
C LEU A 44 26.04 2.15 -32.93
N ALA A 45 26.78 1.17 -32.43
CA ALA A 45 27.23 1.10 -31.06
C ALA A 45 27.74 2.48 -30.63
N ILE A 46 27.10 3.05 -29.61
CA ILE A 46 27.73 4.09 -28.81
C ILE A 46 28.42 3.36 -27.66
N GLU A 47 29.48 2.64 -28.02
CA GLU A 47 30.61 2.53 -27.11
C GLU A 47 31.23 3.92 -27.04
N GLY A 48 31.41 4.43 -25.83
CA GLY A 48 31.97 5.75 -25.61
C GLY A 48 30.91 6.82 -25.43
N PHE A 49 30.82 7.28 -24.19
CA PHE A 49 30.16 8.48 -23.76
C PHE A 49 30.61 9.69 -24.62
N VAL A 50 29.90 10.00 -25.71
CA VAL A 50 30.15 11.21 -26.51
C VAL A 50 28.90 12.08 -26.47
N CYS A 51 29.00 13.17 -25.71
CA CYS A 51 28.06 14.28 -25.76
C CYS A 51 28.22 14.99 -27.11
N MET A 52 27.38 14.65 -28.09
CA MET A 52 27.28 15.40 -29.34
C MET A 52 26.29 16.55 -29.15
N SER A 53 26.83 17.77 -29.02
CA SER A 53 26.05 19.01 -28.97
C SER A 53 26.52 19.95 -30.08
N ILE A 54 25.68 20.13 -31.11
CA ILE A 54 25.94 21.03 -32.27
C ILE A 54 25.42 22.46 -32.07
N LEU A 55 24.82 22.75 -30.91
CA LEU A 55 24.46 24.10 -30.52
C LEU A 55 25.21 24.45 -29.25
N SER A 56 25.89 25.60 -29.27
CA SER A 56 26.80 26.13 -28.25
C SER A 56 26.11 26.52 -26.94
N PHE A 57 25.21 25.70 -26.40
CA PHE A 57 24.97 25.65 -24.98
C PHE A 57 25.97 24.66 -24.41
N LYS A 58 26.93 25.16 -23.65
CA LYS A 58 27.79 24.35 -22.80
C LYS A 58 26.91 23.77 -21.69
N SER A 59 26.08 22.79 -22.05
CA SER A 59 25.37 21.96 -21.09
C SER A 59 26.47 21.28 -20.29
N ARG A 60 26.79 21.86 -19.13
CA ARG A 60 27.50 21.13 -18.10
C ARG A 60 26.57 19.97 -17.79
N CYS A 61 26.84 18.81 -18.36
CA CYS A 61 26.42 17.55 -17.75
C CYS A 61 27.44 17.35 -16.62
N PRO A 62 27.17 17.78 -15.37
CA PRO A 62 28.02 17.38 -14.27
C PRO A 62 28.06 15.85 -14.29
N PRO A 63 29.23 15.22 -14.07
CA PRO A 63 29.29 13.78 -13.92
C PRO A 63 28.24 13.42 -12.86
N PRO A 64 27.38 12.41 -13.10
CA PRO A 64 26.39 12.01 -12.12
C PRO A 64 27.14 11.72 -10.82
N SER A 65 26.98 12.59 -9.81
CA SER A 65 27.70 12.43 -8.56
C SER A 65 27.14 11.19 -7.89
N ARG A 66 27.90 10.10 -7.97
CA ARG A 66 27.68 8.79 -7.33
C ARG A 66 27.05 8.87 -5.93
N PRO A 67 27.48 9.77 -5.01
CA PRO A 67 26.85 9.93 -3.70
C PRO A 67 25.43 10.55 -3.74
N ALA A 68 25.12 11.41 -4.71
CA ALA A 68 23.83 12.08 -4.78
C ALA A 68 22.68 11.14 -5.16
N GLY A 69 22.94 10.07 -5.92
CA GLY A 69 21.93 9.07 -6.25
C GLY A 69 21.51 8.25 -5.04
N VAL A 70 22.48 7.73 -4.28
CA VAL A 70 22.24 6.94 -3.06
C VAL A 70 21.58 7.80 -1.98
N ALA A 71 22.08 9.02 -1.76
CA ALA A 71 21.50 9.96 -0.80
C ALA A 71 20.03 10.32 -1.11
N ARG A 72 19.63 10.36 -2.40
CA ARG A 72 18.21 10.58 -2.78
C ARG A 72 17.32 9.41 -2.38
N PHE A 73 17.78 8.17 -2.58
CA PHE A 73 17.03 6.99 -2.15
C PHE A 73 16.93 6.90 -0.64
N ASP A 74 18.01 7.23 0.07
CA ASP A 74 18.01 7.23 1.54
C ASP A 74 17.08 8.31 2.10
N PHE A 75 17.03 9.50 1.47
CA PHE A 75 16.08 10.54 1.84
C PHE A 75 14.62 10.13 1.58
N LEU A 76 14.33 9.49 0.44
CA LEU A 76 13.01 8.95 0.16
C LEU A 76 12.62 7.89 1.20
N ALA A 77 13.52 6.95 1.51
CA ALA A 77 13.30 5.93 2.53
C ALA A 77 12.97 6.56 3.89
N MET A 78 13.69 7.61 4.29
CA MET A 78 13.41 8.36 5.52
C MET A 78 11.99 8.97 5.53
N ILE A 79 11.55 9.58 4.42
CA ILE A 79 10.20 10.16 4.33
C ILE A 79 9.13 9.07 4.46
N PHE A 80 9.31 7.94 3.78
CA PHE A 80 8.35 6.84 3.86
C PHE A 80 8.30 6.21 5.24
N GLU A 81 9.43 6.12 5.93
CA GLU A 81 9.46 5.65 7.32
C GLU A 81 8.68 6.59 8.23
N LYS A 82 8.89 7.90 8.10
CA LYS A 82 8.11 8.90 8.84
C LYS A 82 6.61 8.74 8.55
N PHE A 83 6.22 8.64 7.29
CA PHE A 83 4.80 8.49 6.94
C PHE A 83 4.21 7.16 7.44
N ALA A 84 4.99 6.07 7.44
CA ALA A 84 4.57 4.81 8.04
C ALA A 84 4.29 4.97 9.55
N THR A 85 5.19 5.63 10.28
CA THR A 85 4.99 5.88 11.72
C THR A 85 3.77 6.77 11.99
N GLU A 86 3.49 7.75 11.13
CA GLU A 86 2.31 8.61 11.25
C GLU A 86 1.02 7.84 10.98
N LEU A 87 0.99 6.98 9.94
CA LEU A 87 -0.16 6.13 9.66
C LEU A 87 -0.44 5.11 10.78
N ASP A 88 0.61 4.52 11.34
CA ASP A 88 0.46 3.54 12.42
C ASP A 88 -0.05 4.21 13.70
N ALA A 89 0.45 5.41 14.02
CA ALA A 89 -0.08 6.21 15.13
C ALA A 89 -1.55 6.62 14.91
N GLU A 90 -1.92 7.04 13.69
CA GLU A 90 -3.31 7.35 13.35
C GLU A 90 -4.20 6.10 13.47
N LYS A 91 -3.74 4.95 12.96
CA LYS A 91 -4.45 3.68 13.06
C LYS A 91 -4.67 3.29 14.52
N GLU A 92 -3.67 3.45 15.38
CA GLU A 92 -3.77 3.12 16.80
C GLU A 92 -4.76 4.03 17.54
N ASP A 93 -4.78 5.33 17.23
CA ASP A 93 -5.82 6.26 17.74
C ASP A 93 -7.23 5.83 17.31
N PHE A 94 -7.43 5.46 16.04
CA PHE A 94 -8.70 4.94 15.56
C PHE A 94 -9.11 3.62 16.23
N VAL A 95 -8.17 2.70 16.44
CA VAL A 95 -8.42 1.43 17.13
C VAL A 95 -8.84 1.69 18.59
N ASN A 96 -8.18 2.62 19.28
CA ASN A 96 -8.54 2.96 20.65
C ASN A 96 -9.97 3.53 20.73
N ARG A 97 -10.30 4.50 19.86
CA ARG A 97 -11.65 5.10 19.81
C ARG A 97 -12.73 4.10 19.37
N TYR A 98 -12.40 3.18 18.47
CA TYR A 98 -13.25 2.07 18.08
C TYR A 98 -13.58 1.19 19.29
N ARG A 99 -12.56 0.74 20.04
CA ARG A 99 -12.75 -0.10 21.23
C ARG A 99 -13.63 0.57 22.27
N ILE A 100 -13.40 1.85 22.56
CA ILE A 100 -14.24 2.64 23.49
C ILE A 100 -15.70 2.68 22.99
N SER A 101 -15.90 2.93 21.69
CA SER A 101 -17.24 3.04 21.11
C SER A 101 -18.00 1.70 21.12
N VAL A 102 -17.32 0.60 20.83
CA VAL A 102 -17.88 -0.76 20.89
C VAL A 102 -18.28 -1.11 22.31
N THR A 103 -17.42 -0.87 23.29
CA THR A 103 -17.72 -1.12 24.71
C THR A 103 -18.92 -0.30 25.18
N ASN A 104 -18.97 0.99 24.83
CA ASN A 104 -20.10 1.85 25.18
C ASN A 104 -21.40 1.39 24.51
N ALA A 105 -21.34 0.92 23.26
CA ALA A 105 -22.50 0.39 22.55
C ALA A 105 -23.01 -0.89 23.22
N ALA A 106 -22.12 -1.80 23.62
CA ALA A 106 -22.48 -3.02 24.34
C ALA A 106 -23.17 -2.72 25.68
N PHE A 107 -22.64 -1.78 26.47
CA PHE A 107 -23.28 -1.37 27.72
C PHE A 107 -24.66 -0.73 27.51
N LEU A 108 -24.81 0.07 26.44
CA LEU A 108 -26.11 0.66 26.13
C LEU A 108 -27.12 -0.39 25.65
N ASP A 109 -26.68 -1.37 24.87
CA ASP A 109 -27.52 -2.48 24.41
C ASP A 109 -28.04 -3.31 25.60
N GLU A 110 -27.15 -3.68 26.53
CA GLU A 110 -27.52 -4.37 27.77
C GLU A 110 -28.46 -3.52 28.66
N ALA A 111 -28.22 -2.21 28.74
CA ALA A 111 -29.10 -1.31 29.47
C ALA A 111 -30.47 -1.12 28.80
N ILE A 112 -30.57 -1.30 27.47
CA ILE A 112 -31.81 -1.28 26.70
C ILE A 112 -32.59 -2.58 26.89
N GLU A 113 -31.91 -3.72 26.97
CA GLU A 113 -32.55 -5.02 27.22
C GLU A 113 -33.13 -5.14 28.64
N ASN A 114 -32.48 -4.53 29.63
CA ASN A 114 -32.86 -4.66 31.04
C ASN A 114 -33.79 -3.54 31.56
N LEU A 115 -34.03 -2.46 30.82
CA LEU A 115 -34.87 -1.32 31.23
C LEU A 115 -35.87 -0.95 30.13
N SER A 116 -37.11 -0.61 30.49
CA SER A 116 -38.11 -0.07 29.55
C SER A 116 -37.60 1.22 28.91
N VAL A 117 -37.28 1.13 27.62
CA VAL A 117 -36.37 2.03 26.89
C VAL A 117 -36.92 3.45 26.76
N SER A 118 -36.12 4.45 27.11
CA SER A 118 -36.36 5.84 26.68
C SER A 118 -35.82 6.03 25.24
N PRO A 119 -36.52 6.80 24.38
CA PRO A 119 -36.10 7.04 22.99
C PRO A 119 -34.69 7.65 22.86
N ASP A 120 -34.21 8.32 23.91
CA ASP A 120 -32.88 8.93 23.96
C ASP A 120 -31.75 7.88 23.87
N ARG A 121 -31.88 6.78 24.64
CA ARG A 121 -30.89 5.68 24.63
C ARG A 121 -30.84 4.93 23.29
N SER A 122 -32.00 4.71 22.67
CA SER A 122 -32.07 4.10 21.33
C SER A 122 -31.38 4.98 20.27
N SER A 123 -31.50 6.31 20.39
CA SER A 123 -30.84 7.24 19.47
C SER A 123 -29.32 7.24 19.67
N GLN A 124 -28.86 7.15 20.92
CA GLN A 124 -27.45 7.06 21.27
C GLN A 124 -26.81 5.76 20.76
N LEU A 125 -27.48 4.62 20.90
CA LEU A 125 -27.03 3.34 20.35
C LEU A 125 -26.86 3.44 18.82
N SER A 126 -27.86 3.95 18.10
CA SER A 126 -27.80 4.14 16.65
C SER A 126 -26.62 5.03 16.23
N ARG A 127 -26.34 6.11 16.98
CA ARG A 127 -25.18 6.98 16.76
C ARG A 127 -23.86 6.23 16.96
N LEU A 128 -23.73 5.44 18.01
CA LEU A 128 -22.53 4.65 18.26
C LEU A 128 -22.30 3.60 17.18
N THR A 129 -23.34 2.89 16.73
CA THR A 129 -23.23 1.92 15.64
C THR A 129 -22.71 2.57 14.35
N LYS A 130 -23.17 3.79 14.02
CA LYS A 130 -22.66 4.55 12.87
C LYS A 130 -21.18 4.92 13.03
N LEU A 131 -20.75 5.33 14.22
CA LEU A 131 -19.34 5.64 14.51
C LEU A 131 -18.46 4.40 14.39
N ILE A 132 -18.89 3.27 14.95
CA ILE A 132 -18.19 1.97 14.87
C ILE A 132 -17.93 1.61 13.41
N LEU A 133 -18.96 1.62 12.55
CA LEU A 133 -18.82 1.34 11.12
C LEU A 133 -17.89 2.34 10.40
N SER A 134 -17.90 3.60 10.81
CA SER A 134 -16.99 4.61 10.26
C SER A 134 -15.53 4.31 10.62
N TYR A 135 -15.28 3.91 11.86
CA TYR A 135 -13.94 3.55 12.32
C TYR A 135 -13.44 2.27 11.64
N GLU A 136 -14.27 1.24 11.48
CA GLU A 136 -13.90 0.03 10.74
C GLU A 136 -13.41 0.33 9.32
N ARG A 137 -14.16 1.17 8.59
CA ARG A 137 -13.78 1.57 7.23
C ARG A 137 -12.46 2.33 7.21
N ARG A 138 -12.24 3.24 8.16
CA ARG A 138 -11.01 4.02 8.24
C ARG A 138 -9.82 3.14 8.63
N ILE A 139 -9.97 2.25 9.60
CA ILE A 139 -8.93 1.29 10.01
C ILE A 139 -8.55 0.35 8.85
N ALA A 140 -9.53 -0.14 8.09
CA ALA A 140 -9.27 -0.96 6.92
C ALA A 140 -8.52 -0.19 5.82
N MET A 141 -8.88 1.08 5.60
CA MET A 141 -8.18 1.95 4.66
C MET A 141 -6.73 2.22 5.09
N LEU A 142 -6.52 2.60 6.35
CA LEU A 142 -5.20 2.86 6.91
C LEU A 142 -4.31 1.61 6.85
N SER A 143 -4.87 0.43 7.15
CA SER A 143 -4.12 -0.83 7.04
C SER A 143 -3.63 -1.10 5.61
N ARG A 144 -4.49 -0.89 4.61
CA ARG A 144 -4.08 -1.00 3.19
C ARG A 144 -3.00 0.00 2.80
N GLN A 145 -3.04 1.22 3.36
CA GLN A 145 -2.01 2.23 3.12
C GLN A 145 -0.68 1.83 3.75
N THR A 146 -0.68 1.32 4.99
CA THR A 146 0.52 0.80 5.64
C THR A 146 1.13 -0.35 4.83
N ASP A 147 0.32 -1.29 4.35
CA ASP A 147 0.78 -2.42 3.51
C ASP A 147 1.42 -1.92 2.20
N ALA A 148 0.76 -1.00 1.50
CA ALA A 148 1.28 -0.42 0.26
C ALA A 148 2.64 0.28 0.45
N ILE A 149 2.84 0.93 1.60
CA ILE A 149 4.13 1.58 1.92
C ILE A 149 5.20 0.54 2.25
N ALA A 150 4.85 -0.55 2.92
CA ALA A 150 5.77 -1.66 3.14
C ALA A 150 6.23 -2.28 1.82
N GLU A 151 5.31 -2.53 0.88
CA GLU A 151 5.62 -3.03 -0.46
C GLU A 151 6.50 -2.06 -1.25
N PHE A 152 6.20 -0.77 -1.21
CA PHE A 152 6.99 0.26 -1.88
C PHE A 152 8.43 0.30 -1.34
N ARG A 153 8.59 0.25 -0.01
CA ARG A 153 9.92 0.19 0.63
C ARG A 153 10.69 -1.05 0.20
N ALA A 154 10.07 -2.22 0.22
CA ALA A 154 10.69 -3.46 -0.23
C ALA A 154 11.14 -3.37 -1.70
N SER A 155 10.30 -2.79 -2.56
CA SER A 155 10.60 -2.57 -3.97
C SER A 155 11.78 -1.61 -4.16
N MET A 156 11.85 -0.51 -3.40
CA MET A 156 12.99 0.41 -3.44
C MET A 156 14.30 -0.25 -2.96
N HIS A 157 14.24 -1.05 -1.89
CA HIS A 157 15.40 -1.78 -1.41
C HIS A 157 15.90 -2.81 -2.44
N SER A 158 14.99 -3.54 -3.09
CA SER A 158 15.32 -4.46 -4.18
C SER A 158 15.99 -3.74 -5.34
N LEU A 159 15.40 -2.63 -5.80
CA LEU A 159 15.94 -1.83 -6.90
C LEU A 159 17.35 -1.31 -6.59
N ARG A 160 17.60 -0.88 -5.34
CA ARG A 160 18.92 -0.45 -4.87
C ARG A 160 19.92 -1.61 -4.86
N GLY A 161 19.51 -2.79 -4.40
CA GLY A 161 20.32 -4.00 -4.41
C GLY A 161 20.71 -4.46 -5.81
N ASP A 162 19.74 -4.52 -6.73
CA ASP A 162 19.98 -4.88 -8.14
C ASP A 162 20.91 -3.89 -8.83
N ALA A 163 20.75 -2.59 -8.54
CA ALA A 163 21.63 -1.55 -9.05
C ALA A 163 23.07 -1.67 -8.52
N ALA A 164 23.26 -2.20 -7.31
CA ALA A 164 24.59 -2.49 -6.76
C ALA A 164 25.18 -3.75 -7.40
N ALA A 165 24.43 -4.85 -7.46
CA ALA A 165 24.90 -6.12 -8.04
C ALA A 165 25.28 -6.01 -9.53
N ARG A 166 24.50 -5.27 -10.33
CA ARG A 166 24.82 -4.98 -11.74
C ARG A 166 26.05 -4.07 -11.94
N ARG A 167 26.56 -3.44 -10.88
CA ARG A 167 27.79 -2.65 -10.90
C ARG A 167 28.99 -3.49 -10.53
N ASP A 168 28.88 -4.33 -9.49
CA ASP A 168 29.95 -5.24 -9.09
C ASP A 168 30.33 -6.18 -10.25
N MET A 169 29.34 -6.67 -11.01
CA MET A 169 29.59 -7.47 -12.21
C MET A 169 30.28 -6.73 -13.36
N ARG A 170 30.18 -5.39 -13.40
CA ARG A 170 30.87 -4.55 -14.40
C ARG A 170 32.29 -4.20 -13.97
N ASP A 171 32.53 -4.01 -12.67
CA ASP A 171 33.86 -3.70 -12.14
C ASP A 171 34.78 -4.93 -12.11
N VAL A 172 34.22 -6.16 -12.12
CA VAL A 172 35.00 -7.43 -12.25
C VAL A 172 35.37 -7.75 -13.71
N ALA A 173 34.76 -7.09 -14.69
CA ALA A 173 34.96 -7.35 -16.11
C ALA A 173 36.10 -6.54 -16.76
N PHE A 174 36.89 -5.80 -15.96
CA PHE A 174 38.04 -5.00 -16.40
C PHE A 174 39.30 -5.34 -15.61
#